data_AF-A0A699RRB3-F1
#
_entry.id   AF-A0A699RRB3-F1
#
_cell.length_a   1.000
_cell.length_b   1.000
_cell.length_c   1.000
_cell.angle_alpha   90.00
_cell.angle_beta   90.00
_cell.angle_gamma   90.00
#
_symmetry.space_group_name_H-M   'P 1'
#
loop_
_entity.id
_entity.type
_entity.pdbx_description
1 polymer ?
#
loop_
_entity_poly.entity_id
_entity_poly.type
_entity_poly.pdbx_seq_one_letter_code
_entity_poly.pdbx_strand_id
1 'polypeptide(L)'
;SELGDSERTTNATEPMTQEAINNLIAQRVVKAIAEYETQRNKCTYKDYLNRGPLKFNGTEGVIGLTRWFERTESVFSISNCTSETQVKFASCTLIGSALTWWNSHMRAVSQEVAYVMPWRTLKQMMTAKYCLRGEIKKLEVEL
;
A
#
# COMPACT_ATOMS: atom_id res chain seq x y z
N SER A 1 -18.31 14.25 -76.11
CA SER A 1 -17.19 13.66 -75.36
C SER A 1 -16.69 14.69 -74.37
N GLU A 2 -16.83 14.44 -73.07
CA GLU A 2 -15.76 14.62 -72.09
C GLU A 2 -16.25 14.08 -70.75
N LEU A 3 -15.32 13.38 -70.09
CA LEU A 3 -15.53 12.50 -68.95
C LEU A 3 -15.72 13.33 -67.69
N GLY A 4 -16.84 13.10 -66.99
CA GLY A 4 -16.96 13.45 -65.58
C GLY A 4 -16.30 12.35 -64.76
N ASP A 5 -15.06 12.57 -64.33
CA ASP A 5 -14.36 11.69 -63.41
C ASP A 5 -14.89 11.94 -61.99
N SER A 6 -15.75 11.04 -61.51
CA SER A 6 -16.22 11.05 -60.13
C SER A 6 -15.17 10.35 -59.29
N GLU A 7 -14.33 11.14 -58.60
CA GLU A 7 -13.45 10.66 -57.53
C GLU A 7 -14.30 10.00 -56.44
N ARG A 8 -14.47 8.69 -56.55
CA ARG A 8 -14.99 7.86 -55.48
C ARG A 8 -13.86 7.64 -54.49
N THR A 9 -13.78 8.50 -53.48
CA THR A 9 -12.91 8.29 -52.32
C THR A 9 -13.44 7.08 -51.54
N THR A 10 -12.95 5.89 -51.85
CA THR A 10 -13.16 4.70 -51.04
C THR A 10 -12.31 4.82 -49.78
N ASN A 11 -12.95 5.08 -48.63
CA ASN A 11 -12.33 4.84 -47.34
C ASN A 11 -12.11 3.32 -47.20
N ALA A 12 -10.96 2.84 -47.68
CA ALA A 12 -10.51 1.48 -47.47
C ALA A 12 -10.30 1.30 -45.96
N THR A 13 -11.20 0.59 -45.30
CA THR A 13 -10.92 0.03 -43.98
C THR A 13 -9.83 -1.01 -44.20
N GLU A 14 -8.62 -0.73 -43.74
CA GLU A 14 -7.53 -1.70 -43.79
C GLU A 14 -8.00 -3.02 -43.16
N PRO A 15 -7.90 -4.16 -43.87
CA PRO A 15 -8.33 -5.43 -43.32
C PRO A 15 -7.45 -5.75 -42.11
N MET A 16 -8.07 -5.85 -40.93
CA MET A 16 -7.42 -6.36 -39.73
C MET A 16 -6.74 -7.69 -40.07
N THR A 17 -5.41 -7.71 -39.99
CA THR A 17 -4.63 -8.90 -40.31
C THR A 17 -4.79 -9.95 -39.22
N GLN A 18 -4.63 -11.23 -39.57
CA GLN A 18 -4.62 -12.32 -38.58
C GLN A 18 -3.54 -12.10 -37.50
N GLU A 19 -2.44 -11.46 -37.87
CA GLU A 19 -1.38 -11.05 -36.95
C GLU A 19 -1.84 -9.98 -35.96
N ALA A 20 -2.59 -8.96 -36.41
CA ALA A 20 -3.17 -7.95 -35.53
C ALA A 20 -4.15 -8.58 -34.52
N ILE A 21 -4.95 -9.56 -34.95
CA ILE A 21 -5.84 -10.33 -34.08
C ILE A 21 -5.04 -11.13 -33.04
N ASN A 22 -4.00 -11.86 -33.47
CA ASN A 22 -3.16 -12.64 -32.58
C ASN A 22 -2.45 -11.76 -31.53
N ASN A 23 -1.94 -10.60 -31.96
CA ASN A 23 -1.31 -9.62 -31.07
C ASN A 23 -2.29 -9.07 -30.03
N LEU A 24 -3.53 -8.74 -30.43
CA LEU A 24 -4.56 -8.27 -29.51
C LEU A 24 -4.94 -9.35 -28.48
N ILE A 25 -5.05 -10.61 -28.92
CA ILE A 25 -5.30 -11.74 -28.02
C ILE A 25 -4.16 -11.88 -27.02
N ALA A 26 -2.91 -11.89 -27.49
CA ALA A 26 -1.73 -11.99 -26.64
C ALA A 26 -1.68 -10.87 -25.59
N GLN A 27 -1.91 -9.61 -25.99
CA GLN A 27 -1.96 -8.46 -25.08
C GLN A 27 -3.05 -8.60 -24.01
N ARG A 28 -4.26 -9.04 -24.39
CA ARG A 28 -5.36 -9.25 -23.44
C ARG A 28 -5.07 -10.36 -22.45
N VAL A 29 -4.47 -11.46 -22.92
CA VAL A 29 -4.05 -12.58 -22.07
C VAL A 29 -2.98 -12.12 -21.07
N VAL A 30 -1.94 -11.40 -21.53
CA VAL A 30 -0.89 -10.85 -20.67
C VAL A 30 -1.48 -9.92 -19.61
N LYS A 31 -2.38 -9.02 -20.00
CA LYS A 31 -3.05 -8.10 -19.07
C LYS A 31 -3.88 -8.85 -18.03
N ALA A 32 -4.69 -9.83 -18.45
CA ALA A 32 -5.52 -10.63 -17.55
C ALA A 32 -4.68 -11.44 -16.55
N ILE A 33 -3.55 -12.00 -17.00
CA ILE A 33 -2.60 -12.70 -16.11
C ILE A 33 -2.04 -11.72 -15.07
N ALA A 34 -1.57 -10.55 -15.49
CA ALA A 34 -1.01 -9.55 -14.58
C ALA A 34 -2.04 -9.05 -13.55
N GLU A 35 -3.28 -8.83 -13.97
CA GLU A 35 -4.39 -8.46 -13.08
C GLU A 35 -4.71 -9.58 -12.07
N TYR A 36 -4.76 -10.83 -12.53
CA TYR A 36 -4.98 -11.99 -11.67
C TYR A 36 -3.85 -12.16 -10.65
N GLU A 37 -2.59 -12.04 -11.06
CA GLU A 37 -1.44 -12.12 -10.16
C GLU A 37 -1.42 -10.99 -9.13
N THR A 38 -1.72 -9.76 -9.56
CA THR A 38 -1.85 -8.60 -8.66
C THR A 38 -2.94 -8.83 -7.62
N GLN A 39 -4.09 -9.35 -8.04
CA GLN A 39 -5.20 -9.65 -7.14
C GLN A 39 -4.87 -10.81 -6.19
N ARG A 40 -4.24 -11.87 -6.70
CA ARG A 40 -3.85 -13.06 -5.93
C ARG A 40 -2.79 -12.75 -4.88
N ASN A 41 -1.85 -11.87 -5.18
CA ASN A 41 -0.74 -11.51 -4.30
C ASN A 41 -1.08 -10.38 -3.32
N LYS A 42 -2.32 -9.87 -3.34
CA LYS A 42 -2.74 -8.78 -2.46
C LYS A 42 -2.88 -9.29 -1.02
N CYS A 43 -2.06 -8.74 -0.12
CA CYS A 43 -2.18 -8.93 1.32
C CYS A 43 -3.60 -8.66 1.81
N THR A 44 -4.25 -9.66 2.42
CA THR A 44 -5.54 -9.46 3.09
C THR A 44 -5.34 -9.14 4.57
N TYR A 45 -6.37 -8.55 5.19
CA TYR A 45 -6.37 -8.35 6.64
C TYR A 45 -6.22 -9.66 7.41
N LYS A 46 -6.79 -10.75 6.89
CA LYS A 46 -6.68 -12.09 7.47
C LYS A 46 -5.24 -12.60 7.42
N ASP A 47 -4.55 -12.41 6.30
CA ASP A 47 -3.14 -12.79 6.17
C ASP A 47 -2.28 -12.04 7.18
N TYR A 48 -2.48 -10.71 7.28
CA TYR A 48 -1.80 -9.87 8.25
C TYR A 48 -1.99 -10.37 9.69
N LEU A 49 -3.22 -10.63 10.11
CA LEU A 49 -3.51 -11.13 11.46
C LEU A 49 -2.94 -12.53 11.72
N ASN A 50 -3.02 -13.43 10.73
CA ASN A 50 -2.50 -14.79 10.84
C ASN A 50 -0.97 -14.83 11.03
N ARG A 51 -0.24 -13.79 10.61
CA ARG A 51 1.19 -13.67 10.87
C ARG A 51 1.52 -13.18 12.28
N GLY A 52 0.52 -12.92 13.13
CA GLY A 52 0.73 -12.53 14.51
C GLY A 52 1.47 -11.20 14.63
N PRO A 53 0.83 -10.07 14.26
CA PRO A 53 1.41 -8.76 14.47
C PRO A 53 1.48 -8.45 15.97
N LEU A 54 2.47 -7.66 16.37
CA LEU A 54 2.62 -7.25 17.77
C LEU A 54 1.63 -6.12 18.07
N LYS A 55 1.05 -6.11 19.27
CA LYS A 55 0.24 -4.99 19.75
C LYS A 55 1.12 -3.93 20.42
N PHE A 56 0.71 -2.67 20.36
CA PHE A 56 1.42 -1.57 21.02
C PHE A 56 0.47 -0.76 21.89
N ASN A 57 0.76 -0.65 23.18
CA ASN A 57 -0.06 0.08 24.15
C ASN A 57 0.28 1.58 24.21
N GLY A 58 1.54 1.94 23.95
CA GLY A 58 2.05 3.31 24.05
C GLY A 58 2.75 3.61 25.38
N THR A 59 2.96 2.60 26.23
CA THR A 59 3.64 2.73 27.53
C THR A 59 4.97 1.99 27.58
N GLU A 60 5.30 1.23 26.54
CA GLU A 60 6.48 0.37 26.45
C GLU A 60 7.78 1.11 26.08
N GLY A 61 7.72 2.44 25.94
CA GLY A 61 8.85 3.31 25.62
C GLY A 61 9.44 3.07 24.23
N VAL A 62 10.64 3.63 24.00
CA VAL A 62 11.34 3.52 22.70
C VAL A 62 11.63 2.06 22.31
N ILE A 63 11.96 1.20 23.26
CA ILE A 63 12.25 -0.22 22.99
C ILE A 63 10.99 -0.94 22.49
N GLY A 64 9.85 -0.73 23.16
CA GLY A 64 8.59 -1.32 22.73
C GLY A 64 8.12 -0.80 21.37
N LEU A 65 8.30 0.50 21.12
CA LEU A 65 7.98 1.10 19.83
C LEU A 65 8.84 0.52 18.70
N THR A 66 10.15 0.40 18.91
CA THR A 66 11.08 -0.19 17.92
C THR A 66 10.69 -1.63 17.60
N ARG A 67 10.44 -2.47 18.61
CA ARG A 67 9.99 -3.86 18.41
C ARG A 67 8.68 -3.94 17.64
N TRP A 68 7.76 -3.02 17.90
CA TRP A 68 6.49 -2.97 17.18
C TRP A 68 6.68 -2.59 15.71
N PHE A 69 7.54 -1.60 15.39
CA PHE A 69 7.87 -1.28 14.01
C PHE A 69 8.51 -2.46 13.28
N GLU A 70 9.55 -3.06 13.86
CA GLU A 70 10.26 -4.20 13.25
C GLU A 70 9.32 -5.37 12.97
N ARG A 71 8.47 -5.73 13.95
CA ARG A 71 7.50 -6.81 13.76
C ARG A 71 6.48 -6.47 12.68
N THR A 72 5.96 -5.24 12.67
CA THR A 72 4.97 -4.80 11.70
C THR A 72 5.53 -4.79 10.28
N GLU A 73 6.77 -4.31 10.10
CA GLU A 73 7.47 -4.31 8.81
C GLU A 73 7.80 -5.72 8.32
N SER A 74 8.19 -6.62 9.22
CA SER A 74 8.36 -8.03 8.90
C SER A 74 7.06 -8.67 8.40
N VAL A 75 5.93 -8.40 9.06
CA VAL A 75 4.62 -8.92 8.61
C VAL A 75 4.23 -8.33 7.26
N PHE A 76 4.47 -7.04 7.01
CA PHE A 76 4.22 -6.42 5.71
C PHE A 76 5.01 -7.07 4.59
N SER A 77 6.29 -7.34 4.82
CA SER A 77 7.17 -7.99 3.84
C SER A 77 6.73 -9.43 3.55
N ILE A 78 6.43 -10.22 4.58
CA ILE A 78 6.03 -11.63 4.41
C ILE A 78 4.66 -11.76 3.74
N SER A 79 3.77 -10.81 3.98
CA SER A 79 2.38 -10.88 3.49
C SER A 79 2.17 -10.09 2.20
N ASN A 80 3.20 -9.44 1.65
CA ASN A 80 3.13 -8.56 0.47
C ASN A 80 2.12 -7.41 0.63
N CYS A 81 2.11 -6.75 1.81
CA CYS A 81 1.18 -5.64 2.03
C CYS A 81 1.66 -4.37 1.32
N THR A 82 0.80 -3.84 0.44
CA THR A 82 1.05 -2.61 -0.31
C THR A 82 1.00 -1.40 0.61
N SER A 83 1.66 -0.30 0.22
CA SER A 83 1.66 0.97 0.96
C SER A 83 0.24 1.43 1.34
N GLU A 84 -0.75 1.21 0.47
CA GLU A 84 -2.17 1.54 0.69
C GLU A 84 -2.81 0.79 1.87
N THR A 85 -2.30 -0.40 2.20
CA THR A 85 -2.87 -1.26 3.26
C THR A 85 -2.10 -1.20 4.56
N GLN A 86 -0.83 -0.79 4.53
CA GLN A 86 0.09 -0.83 5.67
C GLN A 86 -0.43 -0.07 6.88
N VAL A 87 -0.73 1.23 6.74
CA VAL A 87 -1.21 2.05 7.88
C VAL A 87 -2.54 1.53 8.41
N LYS A 88 -3.46 1.15 7.52
CA LYS A 88 -4.75 0.58 7.91
C LYS A 88 -4.57 -0.69 8.76
N PHE A 89 -3.70 -1.61 8.33
CA PHE A 89 -3.44 -2.85 9.06
C PHE A 89 -2.65 -2.61 10.35
N ALA A 90 -1.60 -1.81 10.34
CA ALA A 90 -0.85 -1.49 11.56
C ALA A 90 -1.75 -0.85 12.62
N SER A 91 -2.65 0.06 12.22
CA SER A 91 -3.53 0.76 13.17
C SER A 91 -4.43 -0.18 13.99
N CYS A 92 -4.76 -1.36 13.49
CA CYS A 92 -5.58 -2.34 14.22
C CYS A 92 -4.85 -3.00 15.41
N THR A 93 -3.53 -2.83 15.47
CA THR A 93 -2.67 -3.41 16.51
C THR A 93 -2.38 -2.42 17.64
N LEU A 94 -2.78 -1.16 17.46
CA LEU A 94 -2.70 -0.15 18.50
C LEU A 94 -3.77 -0.44 19.55
N ILE A 95 -3.36 -0.43 20.82
CA ILE A 95 -4.24 -0.62 21.98
C ILE A 95 -3.98 0.50 23.00
N GLY A 96 -4.81 0.57 24.04
CA GLY A 96 -4.59 1.48 25.17
C GLY A 96 -4.37 2.95 24.77
N SER A 97 -3.28 3.54 25.24
CA SER A 97 -2.96 4.95 24.97
C SER A 97 -2.65 5.22 23.50
N ALA A 98 -2.04 4.26 22.80
CA ALA A 98 -1.73 4.35 21.38
C ALA A 98 -2.98 4.41 20.50
N LEU A 99 -3.98 3.58 20.80
CA LEU A 99 -5.27 3.61 20.11
C LEU A 99 -6.01 4.93 20.35
N THR A 100 -5.98 5.44 21.59
CA THR A 100 -6.61 6.72 21.94
C THR A 100 -5.98 7.88 21.15
N TRP A 101 -4.65 7.88 21.01
CA TRP A 101 -3.94 8.85 20.19
C TRP A 101 -4.29 8.73 18.71
N TRP A 102 -4.29 7.50 18.15
CA TRP A 102 -4.63 7.27 16.75
C TRP A 102 -6.06 7.73 16.41
N ASN A 103 -7.04 7.41 17.26
CA ASN A 103 -8.43 7.85 17.08
C ASN A 103 -8.55 9.39 17.12
N SER A 104 -7.72 10.05 17.92
CA SER A 104 -7.67 11.51 17.96
C SER A 104 -7.06 12.10 16.69
N HIS A 105 -6.01 11.48 16.15
CA HIS A 105 -5.45 11.85 14.86
C HIS A 105 -6.48 11.68 13.72
N MET A 106 -7.17 10.54 13.67
CA MET A 106 -8.24 10.26 12.69
C MET A 106 -9.33 11.33 12.71
N ARG A 107 -9.74 11.81 13.90
CA ARG A 107 -10.72 12.90 14.01
C ARG A 107 -10.17 14.24 13.50
N ALA A 108 -8.88 14.49 13.68
CA ALA A 108 -8.25 15.74 13.28
C ALA A 108 -8.03 15.84 11.76
N VAL A 109 -7.67 14.73 11.09
CA VAL A 109 -7.30 14.75 9.67
C VAL A 109 -8.31 14.07 8.74
N SER A 110 -9.35 13.40 9.27
CA SER A 110 -10.26 12.47 8.59
C SER A 110 -9.65 11.08 8.30
N GLN A 111 -10.53 10.10 8.08
CA GLN A 111 -10.14 8.72 7.82
C GLN A 111 -9.45 8.56 6.46
N GLU A 112 -9.96 9.27 5.46
CA GLU A 112 -9.48 9.23 4.08
C GLU A 112 -8.03 9.71 4.01
N VAL A 113 -7.72 10.81 4.68
CA VAL A 113 -6.36 11.36 4.73
C VAL A 113 -5.44 10.48 5.58
N ALA A 114 -5.90 10.01 6.74
CA ALA A 114 -5.10 9.21 7.65
C ALA A 114 -4.67 7.87 7.02
N TYR A 115 -5.55 7.18 6.28
CA TYR A 115 -5.20 5.89 5.68
C TYR A 115 -4.40 5.99 4.38
N VAL A 116 -4.41 7.15 3.70
CA VAL A 116 -3.56 7.39 2.53
C VAL A 116 -2.13 7.78 2.94
N MET A 117 -1.90 8.09 4.21
CA MET A 117 -0.56 8.48 4.67
C MET A 117 0.44 7.31 4.50
N PRO A 118 1.67 7.59 4.05
CA PRO A 118 2.70 6.56 3.99
C PRO A 118 3.06 6.02 5.38
N TRP A 119 3.37 4.73 5.47
CA TRP A 119 3.86 4.10 6.70
C TRP A 119 5.03 4.86 7.35
N ARG A 120 5.96 5.39 6.52
CA ARG A 120 7.07 6.23 6.98
C ARG A 120 6.61 7.43 7.80
N THR A 121 5.54 8.10 7.37
CA THR A 121 4.96 9.26 8.06
C THR A 121 4.37 8.85 9.40
N LEU A 122 3.64 7.72 9.45
CA LEU A 122 3.13 7.19 10.72
C LEU A 122 4.28 6.89 11.69
N LYS A 123 5.37 6.26 11.23
CA LYS A 123 6.55 6.00 12.08
C LYS A 123 7.12 7.28 12.68
N GLN A 124 7.29 8.33 11.88
CA GLN A 124 7.78 9.63 12.36
C GLN A 124 6.88 10.23 13.44
N MET A 125 5.56 10.18 13.23
CA MET A 125 4.58 10.68 14.20
C MET A 125 4.61 9.89 15.50
N MET A 126 4.68 8.56 15.41
CA MET A 126 4.74 7.70 16.60
C MET A 126 6.04 7.86 17.37
N THR A 127 7.19 7.98 16.68
CA THR A 127 8.47 8.31 17.31
C THR A 127 8.41 9.65 18.03
N ALA A 128 7.86 10.68 17.40
CA ALA A 128 7.72 12.00 18.03
C ALA A 128 6.79 11.96 19.27
N LYS A 129 5.79 11.08 19.27
CA LYS A 129 4.81 10.97 20.35
C LYS A 129 5.31 10.13 21.54
N TYR A 130 6.01 9.03 21.28
CA TYR A 130 6.33 8.00 22.28
C TYR A 130 7.82 7.88 22.63
N CYS A 131 8.72 8.51 21.87
CA CYS A 131 10.13 8.58 22.25
C CYS A 131 10.39 9.90 22.98
N LEU A 132 10.68 9.83 24.28
CA LEU A 132 11.17 10.99 25.02
C LEU A 132 12.58 11.32 24.54
N ARG A 133 12.84 12.59 24.21
CA ARG A 133 14.15 13.07 23.72
C ARG A 133 15.30 12.76 24.69
N GLY A 134 15.01 12.52 25.97
CA GLY A 134 15.98 12.12 27.00
C GLY A 134 16.39 10.65 26.98
N GLU A 135 15.54 9.74 26.47
CA GLU A 135 15.84 8.29 26.42
C GLU A 135 16.77 7.93 25.26
N ILE A 136 16.73 8.70 24.16
CA ILE A 136 17.63 8.54 23.01
C ILE A 136 19.09 8.72 23.44
N LYS A 137 19.36 9.69 24.33
CA LYS A 137 20.71 9.93 24.86
C LYS A 137 21.20 8.84 25.81
N LYS A 138 20.28 8.10 26.46
CA LYS A 138 20.65 7.02 27.39
C LYS A 138 21.08 5.76 26.63
N LEU A 139 20.49 5.51 25.46
CA LEU A 139 20.87 4.40 24.58
C LEU A 139 22.23 4.63 23.88
N GLU A 140 22.66 5.88 23.67
CA GLU A 140 23.99 6.19 23.12
C GLU A 140 25.15 6.02 24.12
N VAL A 141 24.85 5.89 25.42
CA VAL A 141 25.86 5.70 26.48
C VAL A 141 26.02 4.23 26.88
N GLU A 142 25.04 3.39 26.57
CA GLU A 142 25.03 1.96 26.89
C GLU A 142 25.36 1.04 25.68
N LEU A 143 25.63 1.62 24.49
CA LEU A 143 26.12 0.95 23.29
C LEU A 143 27.59 1.30 23.01
#